data_AF-A0A842RJI1-F1
#
_entry.id   AF-A0A842RJI1-F1
#
_cell.length_a   1.000
_cell.length_b   1.000
_cell.length_c   1.000
_cell.angle_alpha   90.00
_cell.angle_beta   90.00
_cell.angle_gamma   90.00
#
_symmetry.space_group_name_H-M   'P 1'
#
loop_
_entity.id
_entity.type
_entity.pdbx_description
1 polymer ?
#
loop_
_entity_poly.entity_id
_entity_poly.type
_entity_poly.pdbx_seq_one_letter_code
_entity_poly.pdbx_strand_id
1 'polypeptide(L)'
;MEMSTKMHEFTRTLISRGLGMYGPEKMQKICSDSGFRLDDDGSFEKNPEADLESAVQKLLINYSKFNLPAKMTAMVLAKKYNIKIPEALQKKRKRKSRFRHLFERTFSS
;
A
#
# COMPACT_ATOMS: atom_id res chain seq x y z
N MET A 1 -15.23 12.34 13.77
CA MET A 1 -14.02 12.11 14.60
C MET A 1 -13.47 10.69 14.46
N GLU A 2 -14.31 9.65 14.40
CA GLU A 2 -13.89 8.23 14.34
C GLU A 2 -12.99 7.82 13.15
N MET A 3 -13.17 8.43 11.97
CA MET A 3 -12.38 8.10 10.78
C MET A 3 -10.90 8.51 10.89
N SER A 4 -10.63 9.66 11.53
CA SER A 4 -9.26 10.15 11.72
C SER A 4 -8.46 9.21 12.62
N THR A 5 -9.09 8.70 13.69
CA THR A 5 -8.48 7.71 14.59
C THR A 5 -8.16 6.41 13.86
N LYS A 6 -9.09 5.87 13.06
CA LYS A 6 -8.85 4.66 12.26
C LYS A 6 -7.71 4.82 11.25
N MET A 7 -7.63 5.97 10.59
CA MET A 7 -6.52 6.28 9.68
C MET A 7 -5.18 6.35 10.40
N HIS A 8 -5.15 6.92 11.62
CA HIS A 8 -3.94 6.98 12.42
C HIS A 8 -3.47 5.59 12.89
N GLU A 9 -4.39 4.76 13.39
CA GLU A 9 -4.08 3.37 13.78
C GLU A 9 -3.64 2.51 12.61
N PHE A 10 -4.27 2.68 11.45
CA PHE A 10 -3.85 2.04 10.21
C PHE A 10 -2.42 2.42 9.85
N THR A 11 -2.11 3.72 9.81
CA THR A 11 -0.78 4.23 9.46
C THR A 11 0.27 3.70 10.42
N ARG A 12 -0.01 3.75 11.73
CA ARG A 12 0.86 3.18 12.77
C ARG A 12 1.13 1.70 12.55
N THR A 13 0.08 0.93 12.26
CA THR A 13 0.19 -0.52 12.03
C THR A 13 1.01 -0.81 10.78
N LEU A 14 0.77 -0.07 9.69
CA LEU A 14 1.43 -0.27 8.41
C LEU A 14 2.92 0.10 8.49
N ILE A 15 3.24 1.22 9.15
CA ILE A 15 4.62 1.67 9.37
C ILE A 15 5.38 0.68 10.26
N SER A 16 4.80 0.27 11.38
CA SER A 16 5.42 -0.70 12.30
C SER A 16 5.75 -2.02 11.61
N ARG A 17 4.82 -2.57 10.81
CA ARG A 17 5.09 -3.78 10.02
C ARG A 17 6.13 -3.55 8.94
N GLY A 18 6.08 -2.38 8.28
CA GLY A 18 7.06 -1.98 7.28
C GLY A 18 8.47 -1.90 7.86
N LEU A 19 8.63 -1.34 9.06
CA LEU A 19 9.92 -1.23 9.76
C LEU A 19 10.52 -2.62 9.99
N GLY A 20 9.72 -3.57 10.47
CA GLY A 20 10.17 -4.95 10.68
C GLY A 20 10.51 -5.71 9.38
N MET A 21 9.89 -5.36 8.26
CA MET A 21 10.07 -6.07 6.98
C MET A 21 11.12 -5.46 6.07
N TYR A 22 11.29 -4.14 6.09
CA TYR A 22 12.10 -3.38 5.13
C TYR A 22 13.23 -2.60 5.77
N GLY A 23 13.20 -2.43 7.09
CA GLY A 23 14.16 -1.61 7.83
C GLY A 23 13.86 -0.11 7.78
N PRO A 24 14.60 0.68 8.60
CA PRO A 24 14.35 2.11 8.81
C PRO A 24 14.55 2.95 7.56
N GLU A 25 15.67 2.79 6.84
CA GLU A 25 15.99 3.62 5.66
C GLU A 25 14.90 3.54 4.57
N LYS A 26 14.44 2.33 4.24
CA LYS A 26 13.40 2.13 3.23
C LYS A 26 12.07 2.68 3.69
N MET A 27 11.72 2.49 4.95
CA MET A 27 10.47 3.01 5.48
C MET A 27 10.46 4.52 5.59
N GLN A 28 11.59 5.14 5.93
CA GLN A 28 11.72 6.59 5.96
C GLN A 28 11.46 7.19 4.58
N LYS A 29 12.04 6.58 3.53
CA LYS A 29 11.75 6.98 2.14
C LYS A 29 10.26 6.83 1.79
N ILE A 30 9.65 5.69 2.11
CA ILE A 30 8.22 5.45 1.85
C ILE A 30 7.35 6.48 2.58
N CYS A 31 7.65 6.79 3.84
CA CYS A 31 6.91 7.76 4.65
C CYS A 31 7.05 9.17 4.07
N SER A 32 8.29 9.60 3.78
CA SER A 32 8.59 10.91 3.22
C SER A 32 7.87 11.13 1.87
N ASP A 33 7.96 10.16 0.96
CA ASP A 33 7.28 10.21 -0.35
C ASP A 33 5.74 10.23 -0.24
N SER A 34 5.22 9.94 0.96
CA SER A 34 3.79 9.86 1.25
C SER A 34 3.26 11.01 2.10
N GLY A 35 4.14 11.93 2.54
CA GLY A 35 3.76 13.08 3.37
C GLY A 35 3.81 12.82 4.87
N PHE A 36 4.61 11.83 5.30
CA PHE A 36 4.89 11.54 6.71
C PHE A 36 6.37 11.72 7.02
N ARG A 37 6.68 12.30 8.17
CA ARG A 37 7.99 12.17 8.80
C ARG A 37 7.99 10.89 9.64
N LEU A 38 9.08 10.13 9.55
CA LEU A 38 9.35 8.95 10.38
C LEU A 38 10.60 9.26 11.19
N ASP A 39 10.46 9.24 12.51
CA ASP A 39 11.53 9.51 13.46
C ASP A 39 12.24 8.20 13.86
N ASP A 40 13.44 8.32 14.42
CA ASP A 40 14.33 7.18 14.70
C ASP A 40 13.75 6.20 15.75
N ASP A 41 12.85 6.68 16.60
CA ASP A 41 12.13 5.88 17.59
C ASP A 41 10.94 5.11 16.99
N GLY A 42 10.71 5.24 15.68
CA GLY A 42 9.59 4.64 14.95
C GLY A 42 8.27 5.39 15.14
N SER A 43 8.27 6.54 15.82
CA SER A 43 7.16 7.47 15.80
C SER A 43 7.05 8.16 14.44
N PHE A 44 5.86 8.65 14.11
CA PHE A 44 5.62 9.29 12.82
C PHE A 44 4.66 10.47 12.99
N GLU A 45 4.85 11.46 12.13
CA GLU A 45 3.99 12.65 12.07
C GLU A 45 3.60 12.94 10.63
N LYS A 46 2.34 13.32 10.41
CA LYS A 46 1.87 13.79 9.10
C LYS A 46 2.36 15.21 8.89
N ASN A 47 2.86 15.52 7.70
CA ASN A 47 3.18 16.90 7.32
C ASN A 47 1.95 17.81 7.53
N PRO A 48 2.08 18.97 8.19
CA PRO A 48 0.93 19.80 8.59
C PRO A 48 0.08 20.25 7.39
N GLU A 49 0.71 20.51 6.25
CA GLU A 49 0.07 20.97 5.01
C GLU A 49 -0.65 19.86 4.22
N ALA A 50 -0.37 18.58 4.51
CA ALA A 50 -0.98 17.47 3.78
C ALA A 50 -2.34 17.09 4.35
N ASP A 51 -3.34 16.86 3.50
CA ASP A 51 -4.57 16.19 3.93
C ASP A 51 -4.28 14.75 4.38
N LEU A 52 -4.90 14.31 5.49
CA LEU A 52 -4.64 13.00 6.10
C LEU A 52 -5.07 11.87 5.17
N GLU A 53 -6.25 11.97 4.54
CA GLU A 53 -6.72 10.92 3.63
C GLU A 53 -5.77 10.80 2.43
N SER A 54 -5.38 11.93 1.85
CA SER A 54 -4.43 11.99 0.73
C SER A 54 -3.06 11.41 1.09
N ALA A 55 -2.53 11.70 2.28
CA ALA A 55 -1.27 11.15 2.76
C ALA A 55 -1.36 9.62 2.94
N VAL A 56 -2.43 9.14 3.55
CA VAL A 56 -2.69 7.70 3.74
C VAL A 56 -2.83 6.96 2.41
N GLN A 57 -3.51 7.56 1.42
CA GLN A 57 -3.62 6.97 0.08
C GLN A 57 -2.25 6.89 -0.62
N LYS A 58 -1.41 7.93 -0.51
CA LYS A 58 -0.03 7.90 -1.03
C LYS A 58 0.80 6.82 -0.34
N LEU A 59 0.68 6.70 0.98
CA LEU A 59 1.36 5.66 1.77
C LEU A 59 0.99 4.26 1.30
N LEU A 60 -0.31 4.00 1.12
CA LEU A 60 -0.83 2.75 0.55
C LEU A 60 -0.20 2.42 -0.80
N ILE A 61 -0.15 3.40 -1.70
CA ILE A 61 0.41 3.23 -3.04
C ILE A 61 1.91 2.94 -2.96
N ASN A 62 2.67 3.75 -2.23
CA ASN A 62 4.12 3.65 -2.15
C ASN A 62 4.58 2.37 -1.45
N TYR A 63 3.92 2.00 -0.35
CA TYR A 63 4.16 0.74 0.35
C TYR A 63 3.91 -0.47 -0.58
N SER A 64 2.81 -0.45 -1.33
CA SER A 64 2.40 -1.57 -2.20
C SER A 64 3.28 -1.78 -3.43
N LYS A 65 4.11 -0.80 -3.81
CA LYS A 65 5.02 -0.92 -4.98
C LYS A 65 6.20 -1.85 -4.72
N PHE A 66 6.52 -2.11 -3.46
CA PHE A 66 7.79 -2.76 -3.10
C PHE A 66 7.82 -4.25 -3.50
N ASN A 67 6.83 -5.03 -3.06
CA ASN A 67 6.68 -6.43 -3.44
C ASN A 67 5.23 -6.91 -3.25
N LEU A 68 4.94 -8.12 -3.73
CA LEU A 68 3.60 -8.71 -3.63
C LEU A 68 3.12 -8.85 -2.16
N PRO A 69 3.94 -9.33 -1.20
CA PRO A 69 3.58 -9.31 0.22
C PRO A 69 3.22 -7.92 0.76
N ALA A 70 3.94 -6.88 0.35
CA ALA A 70 3.65 -5.48 0.72
C ALA A 70 2.24 -5.08 0.29
N LYS A 71 1.94 -5.32 -0.99
CA LYS A 71 0.64 -5.02 -1.58
C LYS A 71 -0.49 -5.76 -0.86
N MET A 72 -0.31 -7.05 -0.60
CA MET A 72 -1.31 -7.85 0.10
C MET A 72 -1.53 -7.35 1.53
N THR A 73 -0.45 -7.04 2.26
CA THR A 73 -0.50 -6.50 3.62
C THR A 73 -1.26 -5.18 3.66
N ALA A 74 -0.92 -4.26 2.75
CA ALA A 74 -1.57 -2.96 2.67
C ALA A 74 -3.07 -3.08 2.32
N MET A 75 -3.44 -3.98 1.40
CA MET A 75 -4.85 -4.23 1.06
C MET A 75 -5.64 -4.85 2.21
N VAL A 76 -5.06 -5.83 2.92
CA VAL A 76 -5.72 -6.48 4.07
C VAL A 76 -5.93 -5.47 5.20
N LEU A 77 -4.92 -4.66 5.51
CA LEU A 77 -5.03 -3.62 6.54
C LEU A 77 -6.04 -2.54 6.13
N ALA A 78 -6.01 -2.06 4.89
CA ALA A 78 -6.97 -1.05 4.43
C ALA A 78 -8.42 -1.55 4.58
N LYS A 79 -8.68 -2.82 4.24
CA LYS A 79 -9.99 -3.45 4.46
C LYS A 79 -10.35 -3.56 5.95
N LYS A 80 -9.40 -3.95 6.81
CA LYS A 80 -9.63 -4.07 8.27
C LYS A 80 -10.02 -2.74 8.91
N TYR A 81 -9.39 -1.64 8.51
CA TYR A 81 -9.64 -0.31 9.06
C TYR A 81 -10.70 0.49 8.28
N ASN A 82 -11.38 -0.12 7.31
CA ASN A 82 -12.37 0.50 6.44
C ASN A 82 -11.84 1.75 5.69
N ILE A 83 -10.58 1.68 5.23
CA ILE A 83 -9.92 2.74 4.47
C ILE A 83 -10.10 2.48 2.98
N LYS A 84 -10.44 3.54 2.24
CA LYS A 84 -10.61 3.49 0.79
C LYS A 84 -9.31 3.03 0.12
N ILE A 85 -9.39 1.93 -0.63
CA ILE A 85 -8.26 1.41 -1.39
C ILE A 85 -8.10 2.24 -2.67
N PRO A 86 -6.92 2.84 -2.94
CA PRO A 86 -6.69 3.59 -4.16
C PRO A 86 -6.89 2.74 -5.43
N GLU A 87 -7.50 3.30 -6.47
CA GLU A 87 -7.77 2.59 -7.74
C GLU A 87 -6.50 2.01 -8.37
N ALA A 88 -5.36 2.68 -8.18
CA ALA A 88 -4.04 2.22 -8.60
C ALA A 88 -3.71 0.80 -8.09
N LEU A 89 -4.24 0.41 -6.92
CA LEU A 89 -4.03 -0.91 -6.34
C LEU A 89 -5.09 -1.93 -6.78
N GLN A 90 -6.27 -1.47 -7.18
CA GLN A 90 -7.42 -2.31 -7.54
C GLN A 90 -7.29 -2.97 -8.93
N LYS A 91 -6.50 -2.39 -9.85
CA LYS A 91 -6.32 -2.95 -11.19
C LYS A 91 -5.74 -4.38 -11.12
N LYS A 92 -6.60 -5.37 -11.38
CA LYS A 92 -6.17 -6.75 -11.70
C LYS A 92 -5.24 -6.65 -12.91
N ARG A 93 -3.97 -7.04 -12.78
CA ARG A 93 -3.11 -7.26 -13.95
C ARG A 93 -3.87 -8.26 -14.83
N LYS A 94 -4.36 -7.83 -16.00
CA LYS A 94 -4.89 -8.74 -17.01
C LYS A 94 -3.79 -9.75 -17.28
N ARG A 95 -3.90 -10.98 -16.76
CA ARG A 95 -3.02 -12.08 -17.15
C ARG A 95 -3.26 -12.26 -18.65
N LYS A 96 -2.33 -11.81 -19.50
CA LYS A 96 -2.25 -12.32 -20.87
C LYS A 96 -1.92 -13.81 -20.73
N SER A 97 -2.96 -14.64 -20.71
CA SER A 97 -2.82 -16.09 -20.67
C SER A 97 -2.08 -16.50 -21.96
N ARG A 98 -0.81 -16.90 -21.84
CA ARG A 98 -0.05 -17.47 -22.96
C ARG A 98 -0.67 -18.77 -23.50
N PHE A 99 -1.59 -19.39 -22.75
CA PHE A 99 -2.28 -20.62 -23.14
C PHE A 99 -3.44 -20.42 -24.12
N ARG A 100 -3.87 -19.18 -24.40
CA ARG A 100 -5.01 -18.96 -25.31
C ARG A 100 -4.70 -19.35 -26.76
N HIS A 101 -3.45 -19.20 -27.21
CA HIS A 101 -3.04 -19.56 -28.58
C HIS A 101 -2.80 -21.06 -28.80
N LEU A 102 -2.72 -21.87 -27.74
CA LEU A 102 -2.51 -23.32 -27.88
C LEU A 102 -3.80 -24.08 -28.19
N PHE A 103 -4.95 -23.58 -27.70
CA PHE A 103 -6.26 -24.19 -27.96
C PHE A 103 -6.84 -23.84 -29.34
N GLU A 104 -6.52 -22.68 -29.90
CA GLU A 104 -7.03 -22.28 -31.23
C GLU A 104 -6.37 -23.07 -32.38
N ARG A 105 -5.18 -23.63 -32.14
CA ARG A 105 -4.43 -24.43 -33.13
C ARG A 105 -4.75 -25.92 -33.11
N THR A 106 -5.35 -26.45 -32.04
CA THR A 106 -5.58 -27.89 -31.87
C THR A 106 -6.96 -28.36 -32.30
N PHE A 107 -7.90 -27.45 -32.57
CA PHE A 107 -9.29 -27.76 -32.95
C PHE A 107 -9.72 -27.19 -34.32
N SER A 108 -8.76 -26.79 -35.15
CA SER A 108 -9.00 -26.30 -36.53
C SER A 108 -8.49 -27.28 -37.59
N SER A 109 -8.49 -28.59 -37.33
CA SER A 109 -8.15 -29.64 -38.30
C SER A 109 -9.16 -30.77 -38.26
#